data_AF-A0A7R9M0T2-F1
#
_entry.id   AF-A0A7R9M0T2-F1
#
_cell.length_a   1.000
_cell.length_b   1.000
_cell.length_c   1.000
_cell.angle_alpha   90.00
_cell.angle_beta   90.00
_cell.angle_gamma   90.00
#
_symmetry.space_group_name_H-M   'P 1'
#
loop_
_entity.id
_entity.type
_entity.pdbx_description
1 polymer ?
#
loop_
_entity_poly.entity_id
_entity_poly.type
_entity_poly.pdbx_seq_one_letter_code
_entity_poly.pdbx_strand_id
1 'polypeptide(L)'
;MINIFILDDHMETTWGDINRKEVKAKEIYGQLHEVCDKLSDPGNRSIRMHEWKPYMLAVYAIYEDLVSAYNDCQRKRCLGFLKEWTDGMIDECVDLEANKRIENIWQFMEVRGRSIAVLFFVQLIEYADNLFVPQAEWDHPNFQRLLELATYLVTLSNEVYSFEKEVKERDWNMAEVYNMVAFYVRFKEMSVAEAMDSLVKDYENGVGNRCPKERGAH
;
A
#
# COMPACT_ATOMS: atom_id res chain seq x y z
N MET A 1 -11.00 2.28 -9.29
CA MET A 1 -11.03 1.54 -8.02
C MET A 1 -10.76 0.05 -8.22
N ILE A 2 -11.34 -0.61 -9.24
CA ILE A 2 -11.07 -2.02 -9.59
C ILE A 2 -9.59 -2.29 -9.97
N ASN A 3 -8.84 -1.27 -10.39
CA ASN A 3 -7.51 -1.44 -11.00
C ASN A 3 -6.34 -1.61 -10.01
N ILE A 4 -6.39 -1.02 -8.81
CA ILE A 4 -5.35 -1.25 -7.79
C ILE A 4 -5.41 -2.69 -7.28
N PHE A 5 -6.61 -3.22 -7.04
CA PHE A 5 -6.81 -4.62 -6.67
C PHE A 5 -6.29 -5.60 -7.73
N ILE A 6 -6.41 -5.27 -9.03
CA ILE A 6 -5.84 -6.13 -10.09
C ILE A 6 -4.31 -6.22 -9.95
N LEU A 7 -3.64 -5.10 -9.70
CA LEU A 7 -2.18 -5.07 -9.53
C LEU A 7 -1.74 -5.76 -8.24
N ASP A 8 -2.48 -5.52 -7.16
CA ASP A 8 -2.31 -6.16 -5.86
C ASP A 8 -2.47 -7.69 -5.98
N ASP A 9 -3.56 -8.17 -6.58
CA ASP A 9 -3.78 -9.59 -6.84
C ASP A 9 -2.70 -10.18 -7.76
N HIS A 10 -2.23 -9.45 -8.78
CA HIS A 10 -1.11 -9.91 -9.61
C HIS A 10 0.19 -10.09 -8.82
N MET A 11 0.40 -9.31 -7.75
CA MET A 11 1.48 -9.48 -6.78
C MET A 11 1.24 -10.69 -5.90
N GLU A 12 0.08 -10.79 -5.27
CA GLU A 12 -0.16 -11.73 -4.19
C GLU A 12 -0.45 -13.14 -4.67
N THR A 13 -1.14 -13.30 -5.80
CA THR A 13 -1.70 -14.59 -6.25
C THR A 13 -0.75 -15.43 -7.08
N THR A 14 -0.90 -16.75 -7.00
CA THR A 14 -0.07 -17.71 -7.74
C THR A 14 -0.28 -17.67 -9.25
N TRP A 15 -1.42 -17.15 -9.71
CA TRP A 15 -1.73 -16.93 -11.13
C TRP A 15 -1.25 -15.55 -11.63
N GLY A 16 -0.85 -14.66 -10.73
CA GLY A 16 -0.44 -13.30 -11.05
C GLY A 16 0.86 -13.24 -11.87
N ASP A 17 1.03 -12.17 -12.65
CA ASP A 17 2.25 -11.97 -13.46
C ASP A 17 3.47 -11.60 -12.58
N ILE A 18 3.24 -11.04 -11.38
CA ILE A 18 4.30 -10.73 -10.39
C ILE A 18 4.56 -11.94 -9.50
N ASN A 19 3.50 -12.54 -8.93
CA ASN A 19 3.56 -13.75 -8.09
C ASN A 19 4.73 -13.72 -7.08
N ARG A 20 4.84 -12.60 -6.34
CA ARG A 20 5.83 -12.36 -5.30
C ARG A 20 7.29 -12.55 -5.73
N LYS A 21 7.61 -12.25 -6.99
CA LYS A 21 8.98 -12.20 -7.49
C LYS A 21 9.45 -10.77 -7.58
N GLU A 22 10.50 -10.42 -6.84
CA GLU A 22 11.05 -9.06 -6.78
C GLU A 22 11.33 -8.51 -8.18
N VAL A 23 11.97 -9.31 -9.04
CA VAL A 23 12.31 -8.91 -10.42
C VAL A 23 11.05 -8.54 -11.22
N LYS A 24 9.97 -9.31 -11.04
CA LYS A 24 8.69 -9.06 -11.72
C LYS A 24 7.92 -7.90 -11.10
N ALA A 25 7.98 -7.75 -9.79
CA ALA A 25 7.41 -6.61 -9.09
C ALA A 25 8.06 -5.31 -9.60
N LYS A 26 9.40 -5.25 -9.65
CA LYS A 26 10.13 -4.10 -10.18
C LYS A 26 9.83 -3.83 -11.66
N GLU A 27 9.66 -4.87 -12.47
CA GLU A 27 9.27 -4.73 -13.88
C GLU A 27 7.88 -4.09 -14.03
N ILE A 28 6.86 -4.65 -13.38
CA ILE A 28 5.45 -4.23 -13.56
C ILE A 28 5.17 -2.92 -12.81
N TYR A 29 5.61 -2.77 -11.56
CA TYR A 29 5.45 -1.52 -10.83
C TYR A 29 6.32 -0.40 -11.38
N GLY A 30 7.47 -0.72 -12.01
CA GLY A 30 8.26 0.23 -12.78
C GLY A 30 7.49 0.82 -13.96
N GLN A 31 6.64 0.05 -14.63
CA GLN A 31 5.74 0.59 -15.66
C GLN A 31 4.74 1.59 -15.06
N LEU A 32 4.24 1.37 -13.84
CA LEU A 32 3.36 2.34 -13.17
C LEU A 32 4.12 3.61 -12.75
N HIS A 33 5.41 3.52 -12.41
CA HIS A 33 6.27 4.70 -12.25
C HIS A 33 6.38 5.49 -13.56
N GLU A 34 6.59 4.82 -14.70
CA GLU A 34 6.62 5.48 -16.02
C GLU A 34 5.29 6.18 -16.34
N VAL A 35 4.15 5.57 -16.00
CA VAL A 35 2.83 6.20 -16.08
C VAL A 35 2.80 7.46 -15.23
N CYS A 36 3.23 7.39 -13.97
CA CYS A 36 3.23 8.54 -13.07
C CYS A 36 4.13 9.68 -13.59
N ASP A 37 5.31 9.36 -14.11
CA ASP A 37 6.22 10.34 -14.72
C ASP A 37 5.59 11.01 -15.93
N LYS A 38 4.95 10.24 -16.82
CA LYS A 38 4.25 10.76 -17.99
C LYS A 38 3.09 11.69 -17.63
N LEU A 39 2.31 11.32 -16.61
CA LEU A 39 1.16 12.12 -16.16
C LEU A 39 1.57 13.35 -15.34
N SER A 40 2.78 13.34 -14.76
CA SER A 40 3.31 14.48 -13.98
C SER A 40 3.80 15.64 -14.86
N ASP A 41 4.30 15.32 -16.06
CA ASP A 41 4.76 16.28 -17.06
C ASP A 41 4.26 15.84 -18.44
N PRO A 42 3.18 16.45 -18.97
CA PRO A 42 2.64 16.12 -20.29
C PRO A 42 3.66 16.29 -21.43
N GLY A 43 4.67 17.15 -21.25
CA GLY A 43 5.78 17.37 -22.19
C GLY A 43 6.81 16.24 -22.20
N ASN A 44 6.75 15.32 -21.23
CA ASN A 44 7.64 14.18 -21.11
C ASN A 44 7.37 13.12 -22.20
N ARG A 45 8.42 12.42 -22.61
CA ARG A 45 8.52 11.58 -23.82
C ARG A 45 7.49 10.44 -23.88
N SER A 46 7.33 9.86 -25.08
CA SER A 46 6.46 8.71 -25.33
C SER A 46 6.87 7.50 -24.48
N ILE A 47 5.94 6.96 -23.70
CA ILE A 47 6.07 5.65 -23.06
C ILE A 47 5.80 4.54 -24.10
N ARG A 48 6.57 3.45 -24.03
CA ARG A 48 6.51 2.35 -25.02
C ARG A 48 5.52 1.27 -24.60
N MET A 49 4.24 1.61 -24.58
CA MET A 49 3.19 0.72 -24.07
C MET A 49 2.87 -0.51 -24.96
N HIS A 50 3.42 -0.60 -26.16
CA HIS A 50 3.15 -1.69 -27.10
C HIS A 50 3.50 -3.11 -26.60
N GLU A 51 4.39 -3.20 -25.61
CA GLU A 51 4.83 -4.46 -25.00
C GLU A 51 4.13 -4.72 -23.64
N TRP A 52 3.31 -3.78 -23.17
CA TRP A 52 2.68 -3.88 -21.87
C TRP A 52 1.47 -4.81 -21.88
N LYS A 53 1.21 -5.40 -20.72
CA LYS A 53 0.04 -6.27 -20.52
C LYS A 53 -1.26 -5.46 -20.64
N PRO A 54 -2.37 -6.07 -21.10
CA PRO A 54 -3.64 -5.35 -21.25
C PRO A 54 -4.14 -4.65 -19.98
N TYR A 55 -3.93 -5.23 -18.80
CA TYR A 55 -4.33 -4.61 -17.54
C TYR A 55 -3.51 -3.35 -17.23
N MET A 56 -2.24 -3.28 -17.64
CA MET A 56 -1.41 -2.07 -17.48
C MET A 56 -1.87 -0.96 -18.41
N LEU A 57 -2.34 -1.29 -19.62
CA LEU A 57 -2.96 -0.32 -20.53
C LEU A 57 -4.25 0.25 -19.94
N ALA A 58 -5.07 -0.61 -19.31
CA ALA A 58 -6.28 -0.19 -18.62
C ALA A 58 -5.96 0.70 -17.40
N VAL A 59 -4.93 0.35 -16.62
CA VAL A 59 -4.40 1.17 -15.52
C VAL A 59 -4.01 2.56 -16.03
N TYR A 60 -3.23 2.65 -17.12
CA TYR A 60 -2.86 3.93 -17.73
C TYR A 60 -4.10 4.75 -18.11
N ALA A 61 -5.04 4.17 -18.87
CA ALA A 61 -6.21 4.90 -19.34
C ALA A 61 -7.08 5.44 -18.19
N ILE A 62 -7.24 4.66 -17.11
CA ILE A 62 -7.99 5.10 -15.92
C ILE A 62 -7.28 6.25 -15.22
N TYR A 63 -5.96 6.17 -15.06
CA TYR A 63 -5.20 7.22 -14.37
C TYR A 63 -5.05 8.49 -15.21
N GLU A 64 -4.95 8.37 -16.53
CA GLU A 64 -4.96 9.51 -17.45
C GLU A 64 -6.27 10.29 -17.30
N ASP A 65 -7.41 9.62 -17.35
CA ASP A 65 -8.73 10.24 -17.17
C ASP A 65 -8.87 10.87 -15.78
N LEU A 66 -8.59 10.09 -14.73
CA LEU A 66 -8.71 10.55 -13.33
C LEU A 66 -7.83 11.77 -13.04
N VAL A 67 -6.55 11.71 -13.40
CA VAL A 67 -5.59 12.77 -13.11
C VAL A 67 -5.85 14.02 -13.97
N SER A 68 -6.44 13.87 -15.15
CA SER A 68 -6.85 15.01 -15.98
C SER A 68 -7.99 15.82 -15.34
N ALA A 69 -8.82 15.19 -14.52
CA ALA A 69 -9.90 15.84 -13.78
C ALA A 69 -9.45 16.51 -12.48
N TYR A 70 -8.24 16.22 -12.01
CA TYR A 70 -7.69 16.75 -10.76
C TYR A 70 -7.12 18.16 -10.93
N ASN A 71 -7.24 18.98 -9.89
CA ASN A 71 -6.42 20.19 -9.80
C ASN A 71 -4.93 19.86 -9.57
N ASP A 72 -4.06 20.86 -9.71
CA ASP A 72 -2.60 20.66 -9.63
C ASP A 72 -2.12 20.02 -8.31
N CYS A 73 -2.73 20.39 -7.18
CA CYS A 73 -2.36 19.83 -5.87
C CYS A 73 -2.80 18.37 -5.77
N GLN A 74 -4.02 18.05 -6.18
CA GLN A 74 -4.56 16.69 -6.18
C GLN A 74 -3.79 15.79 -7.14
N ARG A 75 -3.45 16.29 -8.34
CA ARG A 75 -2.61 15.57 -9.31
C ARG A 75 -1.27 15.20 -8.71
N LYS A 76 -0.53 16.18 -8.17
CA LYS A 76 0.79 15.94 -7.58
C LYS A 76 0.73 14.92 -6.43
N ARG A 77 -0.25 15.07 -5.52
CA ARG A 77 -0.46 14.14 -4.40
C ARG A 77 -0.81 12.74 -4.87
N CYS A 78 -1.77 12.61 -5.78
CA CYS A 78 -2.20 11.32 -6.32
C CYS A 78 -1.03 10.54 -6.95
N LEU A 79 -0.25 11.19 -7.81
CA LEU A 79 0.90 10.55 -8.46
C LEU A 79 1.99 10.19 -7.45
N GLY A 80 2.17 11.02 -6.41
CA GLY A 80 3.04 10.71 -5.28
C GLY A 80 2.60 9.45 -4.52
N PHE A 81 1.31 9.37 -4.14
CA PHE A 81 0.77 8.21 -3.44
C PHE A 81 0.81 6.93 -4.26
N LEU A 82 0.62 7.01 -5.58
CA LEU A 82 0.75 5.84 -6.45
C LEU A 82 2.19 5.31 -6.46
N LYS A 83 3.19 6.20 -6.56
CA LYS A 83 4.60 5.80 -6.48
C LYS A 83 4.94 5.21 -5.13
N GLU A 84 4.56 5.88 -4.05
CA GLU A 84 4.79 5.39 -2.69
C GLU A 84 4.13 4.03 -2.44
N TRP A 85 2.90 3.84 -2.94
CA TRP A 85 2.22 2.55 -2.89
C TRP A 85 2.97 1.47 -3.65
N THR A 86 3.39 1.75 -4.89
CA THR A 86 4.17 0.77 -5.67
C THR A 86 5.51 0.43 -5.03
N ASP A 87 6.18 1.40 -4.41
CA ASP A 87 7.43 1.15 -3.68
C ASP A 87 7.15 0.27 -2.46
N GLY A 88 6.05 0.52 -1.74
CA GLY A 88 5.58 -0.34 -0.66
C GLY A 88 5.29 -1.77 -1.11
N MET A 89 4.65 -1.95 -2.27
CA MET A 89 4.39 -3.28 -2.85
C MET A 89 5.67 -4.02 -3.24
N ILE A 90 6.68 -3.31 -3.76
CA ILE A 90 8.00 -3.88 -4.04
C ILE A 90 8.69 -4.30 -2.74
N ASP A 91 8.69 -3.44 -1.73
CA ASP A 91 9.30 -3.73 -0.42
C ASP A 91 8.62 -4.93 0.25
N GLU A 92 7.29 -5.03 0.17
CA GLU A 92 6.52 -6.17 0.65
C GLU A 92 6.94 -7.47 -0.07
N CYS A 93 7.08 -7.42 -1.39
CA CYS A 93 7.54 -8.54 -2.19
C CYS A 93 8.97 -8.98 -1.82
N VAL A 94 9.87 -8.03 -1.57
CA VAL A 94 11.25 -8.29 -1.13
C VAL A 94 11.25 -8.97 0.24
N ASP A 95 10.46 -8.46 1.19
CA ASP A 95 10.36 -9.01 2.53
C ASP A 95 9.79 -10.45 2.51
N LEU A 96 8.79 -10.71 1.66
CA LEU A 96 8.25 -12.05 1.41
C LEU A 96 9.27 -13.01 0.80
N GLU A 97 9.91 -12.62 -0.29
CA GLU A 97 10.87 -13.45 -1.01
C GLU A 97 12.10 -13.77 -0.14
N ALA A 98 12.53 -12.82 0.68
CA ALA A 98 13.61 -13.00 1.66
C ALA A 98 13.19 -13.78 2.91
N ASN A 99 11.89 -14.08 3.09
CA ASN A 99 11.35 -14.65 4.33
C ASN A 99 11.80 -13.84 5.56
N LYS A 100 11.79 -12.52 5.43
CA LYS A 100 12.42 -11.60 6.38
C LYS A 100 11.76 -11.71 7.75
N ARG A 101 12.59 -11.81 8.78
CA ARG A 101 12.13 -11.72 10.17
C ARG A 101 11.83 -10.27 10.51
N ILE A 102 10.59 -10.01 10.93
CA ILE A 102 10.16 -8.71 11.42
C ILE A 102 10.19 -8.75 12.94
N GLU A 103 10.90 -7.81 13.56
CA GLU A 103 11.18 -7.86 15.00
C GLU A 103 9.98 -7.37 15.82
N ASN A 104 9.26 -6.38 15.29
CA ASN A 104 8.11 -5.74 15.91
C ASN A 104 7.11 -5.23 14.85
N ILE A 105 5.88 -4.97 15.29
CA ILE A 105 4.76 -4.51 14.45
C ILE A 105 5.06 -3.21 13.69
N TRP A 106 5.93 -2.34 14.20
CA TRP A 106 6.22 -1.04 13.60
C TRP A 106 7.06 -1.17 12.34
N GLN A 107 8.02 -2.08 12.33
CA GLN A 107 8.78 -2.42 11.13
C GLN A 107 7.87 -2.98 10.03
N PHE A 108 6.86 -3.80 10.41
CA PHE A 108 5.84 -4.25 9.46
C PHE A 108 5.02 -3.06 8.92
N MET A 109 4.58 -2.17 9.81
CA MET A 109 3.74 -1.02 9.43
C MET A 109 4.45 0.03 8.57
N GLU A 110 5.78 0.11 8.60
CA GLU A 110 6.54 0.98 7.69
C GLU A 110 6.42 0.56 6.22
N VAL A 111 6.27 -0.75 5.97
CA VAL A 111 6.00 -1.28 4.62
C VAL A 111 4.50 -1.34 4.37
N ARG A 112 3.73 -1.96 5.29
CA ARG A 112 2.29 -2.17 5.10
C ARG A 112 1.50 -0.88 4.98
N GLY A 113 1.89 0.17 5.71
CA GLY A 113 1.26 1.48 5.62
C GLY A 113 1.36 2.11 4.22
N ARG A 114 2.39 1.74 3.46
CA ARG A 114 2.58 2.14 2.06
C ARG A 114 1.87 1.18 1.10
N SER A 115 1.91 -0.13 1.34
CA SER A 115 1.28 -1.13 0.44
C SER A 115 -0.25 -1.25 0.54
N ILE A 116 -0.88 -0.80 1.63
CA ILE A 116 -2.34 -0.87 1.84
C ILE A 116 -3.15 0.19 1.04
N ALA A 117 -2.48 1.09 0.30
CA ALA A 117 -3.06 2.07 -0.61
C ALA A 117 -4.04 3.12 -0.01
N VAL A 118 -4.17 3.23 1.31
CA VAL A 118 -5.18 4.10 1.97
C VAL A 118 -5.12 5.56 1.51
N LEU A 119 -3.93 6.14 1.38
CA LEU A 119 -3.77 7.54 1.00
C LEU A 119 -4.33 7.86 -0.39
N PHE A 120 -4.26 6.89 -1.31
CA PHE A 120 -4.87 7.03 -2.62
C PHE A 120 -6.39 7.14 -2.54
N PHE A 121 -7.04 6.37 -1.66
CA PHE A 121 -8.48 6.44 -1.44
C PHE A 121 -8.91 7.74 -0.76
N VAL A 122 -8.10 8.30 0.14
CA VAL A 122 -8.37 9.63 0.71
C VAL A 122 -8.38 10.70 -0.38
N GLN A 123 -7.45 10.63 -1.34
CA GLN A 123 -7.45 11.55 -2.49
C GLN A 123 -8.68 11.38 -3.39
N LEU A 124 -9.15 10.13 -3.57
CA LEU A 124 -10.39 9.86 -4.31
C LEU A 124 -11.64 10.42 -3.62
N ILE A 125 -11.70 10.37 -2.28
CA ILE A 125 -12.80 10.98 -1.51
C ILE A 125 -12.82 12.49 -1.73
N GLU A 126 -11.65 13.14 -1.64
CA GLU A 126 -11.55 14.58 -1.90
C GLU A 126 -12.10 14.93 -3.30
N TYR A 127 -11.76 14.14 -4.32
CA TYR A 127 -12.29 14.34 -5.67
C TYR A 127 -13.80 14.07 -5.78
N ALA A 128 -14.26 12.93 -5.27
CA ALA A 128 -15.65 12.48 -5.40
C ALA A 128 -16.64 13.43 -4.71
N ASP A 129 -16.25 14.01 -3.59
CA ASP A 129 -17.05 14.97 -2.83
C ASP A 129 -16.81 16.43 -3.27
N ASN A 130 -16.03 16.64 -4.34
CA ASN A 130 -15.65 17.96 -4.85
C ASN A 130 -15.07 18.87 -3.75
N LEU A 131 -14.24 18.29 -2.88
CA LEU A 131 -13.51 18.98 -1.84
C LEU A 131 -12.18 19.48 -2.40
N PHE A 132 -11.66 20.54 -1.80
CA PHE A 132 -10.30 21.01 -2.04
C PHE A 132 -9.60 21.19 -0.70
N VAL A 133 -8.58 20.37 -0.47
CA VAL A 133 -7.70 20.50 0.68
C VAL A 133 -6.40 21.16 0.22
N PRO A 134 -6.13 22.43 0.61
CA PRO A 134 -4.86 23.07 0.29
C PRO A 134 -3.67 22.30 0.86
N GLN A 135 -2.53 22.36 0.19
CA GLN A 135 -1.33 21.63 0.62
C GLN A 135 -0.90 21.97 2.06
N ALA A 136 -1.05 23.23 2.49
CA ALA A 136 -0.74 23.63 3.86
C ALA A 136 -1.61 22.94 4.92
N GLU A 137 -2.88 22.70 4.62
CA GLU A 137 -3.80 21.96 5.51
C GLU A 137 -3.52 20.46 5.45
N TRP A 138 -3.19 19.95 4.26
CA TRP A 138 -2.77 18.57 4.09
C TRP A 138 -1.53 18.27 4.94
N ASP A 139 -0.52 19.12 4.86
CA ASP A 139 0.75 18.97 5.59
C ASP A 139 0.64 19.30 7.08
N HIS A 140 -0.54 19.76 7.54
CA HIS A 140 -0.75 20.07 8.94
C HIS A 140 -0.50 18.82 9.81
N PRO A 141 0.30 18.88 10.89
CA PRO A 141 0.69 17.70 11.67
C PRO A 141 -0.50 16.89 12.20
N ASN A 142 -1.57 17.56 12.62
CA ASN A 142 -2.77 16.85 13.08
C ASN A 142 -3.50 16.14 11.94
N PHE A 143 -3.49 16.69 10.72
CA PHE A 143 -4.10 16.05 9.57
C PHE A 143 -3.30 14.82 9.16
N GLN A 144 -1.97 14.94 9.07
CA GLN A 144 -1.07 13.81 8.85
C GLN A 144 -1.23 12.71 9.91
N ARG A 145 -1.39 13.08 11.19
CA ARG A 145 -1.66 12.12 12.26
C ARG A 145 -3.00 11.41 12.09
N LEU A 146 -4.05 12.12 11.65
CA LEU A 146 -5.34 11.49 11.36
C LEU A 146 -5.24 10.51 10.19
N LEU A 147 -4.50 10.85 9.14
CA LEU A 147 -4.23 9.93 8.02
C LEU A 147 -3.49 8.68 8.48
N GLU A 148 -2.45 8.84 9.29
CA GLU A 148 -1.70 7.70 9.88
C GLU A 148 -2.61 6.79 10.70
N LEU A 149 -3.46 7.37 11.57
CA LEU A 149 -4.43 6.61 12.36
C LEU A 149 -5.48 5.91 11.48
N ALA A 150 -5.97 6.56 10.43
CA ALA A 150 -6.90 5.95 9.49
C ALA A 150 -6.26 4.77 8.75
N THR A 151 -5.02 4.93 8.27
CA THR A 151 -4.24 3.86 7.66
C THR A 151 -4.09 2.68 8.61
N TYR A 152 -3.75 2.93 9.86
CA TYR A 152 -3.64 1.90 10.90
C TYR A 152 -4.93 1.10 11.09
N LEU A 153 -6.08 1.79 11.21
CA LEU A 153 -7.37 1.14 11.38
C LEU A 153 -7.74 0.27 10.17
N VAL A 154 -7.53 0.78 8.95
CA VAL A 154 -7.80 0.04 7.72
C VAL A 154 -6.90 -1.18 7.64
N THR A 155 -5.59 -1.02 7.87
CA THR A 155 -4.65 -2.14 7.90
C THR A 155 -5.09 -3.19 8.90
N LEU A 156 -5.33 -2.84 10.17
CA LEU A 156 -5.75 -3.81 11.19
C LEU A 156 -6.98 -4.62 10.75
N SER A 157 -7.99 -3.92 10.24
CA SER A 157 -9.20 -4.58 9.77
C SER A 157 -8.92 -5.55 8.64
N ASN A 158 -8.04 -5.17 7.70
CA ASN A 158 -7.62 -6.04 6.61
C ASN A 158 -6.85 -7.25 7.17
N GLU A 159 -5.80 -7.04 7.97
CA GLU A 159 -4.99 -8.11 8.57
C GLU A 159 -5.84 -9.17 9.27
N VAL A 160 -6.90 -8.77 9.99
CA VAL A 160 -7.79 -9.71 10.69
C VAL A 160 -8.76 -10.40 9.72
N TYR A 161 -9.44 -9.65 8.85
CA TYR A 161 -10.51 -10.20 8.02
C TYR A 161 -10.02 -10.94 6.77
N SER A 162 -8.85 -10.59 6.24
CA SER A 162 -8.27 -11.25 5.07
C SER A 162 -7.43 -12.47 5.43
N PHE A 163 -6.96 -12.59 6.69
CA PHE A 163 -6.05 -13.65 7.13
C PHE A 163 -6.49 -15.05 6.67
N GLU A 164 -7.74 -15.44 6.97
CA GLU A 164 -8.21 -16.80 6.65
C GLU A 164 -8.24 -17.06 5.14
N LYS A 165 -8.62 -16.05 4.35
CA LYS A 165 -8.59 -16.13 2.88
C LYS A 165 -7.16 -16.35 2.40
N GLU A 166 -6.24 -15.48 2.82
CA GLU A 166 -4.85 -15.46 2.35
C GLU A 166 -4.11 -16.77 2.66
N VAL A 167 -4.28 -17.31 3.87
CA VAL A 167 -3.64 -18.58 4.25
C VAL A 167 -4.27 -19.77 3.52
N LYS A 168 -5.59 -19.78 3.31
CA LYS A 168 -6.28 -20.86 2.58
C LYS A 168 -5.84 -20.93 1.13
N GLU A 169 -5.67 -19.80 0.47
CA GLU A 169 -5.18 -19.76 -0.92
C GLU A 169 -3.74 -20.26 -1.08
N ARG A 170 -3.03 -20.46 0.04
CA ARG A 170 -1.65 -20.96 0.11
C ARG A 170 -1.56 -22.28 0.88
N ASP A 171 -2.64 -23.04 0.95
CA ASP A 171 -2.69 -24.33 1.65
C ASP A 171 -2.15 -24.24 3.10
N TRP A 172 -2.47 -23.14 3.79
CA TRP A 172 -2.02 -22.81 5.14
C TRP A 172 -0.51 -22.57 5.30
N ASN A 173 0.20 -22.27 4.21
CA ASN A 173 1.60 -21.89 4.27
C ASN A 173 1.77 -20.42 4.72
N MET A 174 1.85 -20.22 6.04
CA MET A 174 2.08 -18.90 6.65
C MET A 174 3.34 -18.21 6.10
N ALA A 175 4.35 -18.98 5.65
CA ALA A 175 5.61 -18.44 5.15
C ALA A 175 5.42 -17.53 3.93
N GLU A 176 4.37 -17.80 3.16
CA GLU A 176 4.03 -17.11 1.93
C GLU A 176 2.99 -16.01 2.15
N VAL A 177 2.56 -15.73 3.37
CA VAL A 177 1.52 -14.71 3.63
C VAL A 177 2.15 -13.48 4.29
N TYR A 178 1.93 -12.30 3.70
CA TYR A 178 2.34 -11.03 4.27
C TYR A 178 1.22 -10.46 5.12
N ASN A 179 1.01 -11.07 6.28
CA ASN A 179 -0.06 -10.70 7.19
C ASN A 179 0.45 -10.75 8.63
N MET A 180 0.12 -9.75 9.45
CA MET A 180 0.58 -9.63 10.83
C MET A 180 0.29 -10.87 11.66
N VAL A 181 -0.90 -11.46 11.51
CA VAL A 181 -1.27 -12.68 12.23
C VAL A 181 -0.33 -13.82 11.83
N ALA A 182 -0.05 -13.97 10.53
CA ALA A 182 0.93 -14.94 10.04
C ALA A 182 2.34 -14.67 10.58
N PHE A 183 2.75 -13.40 10.71
CA PHE A 183 4.04 -13.02 11.32
C PHE A 183 4.13 -13.43 12.79
N TYR A 184 3.12 -13.14 13.61
CA TYR A 184 3.10 -13.57 15.02
C TYR A 184 3.19 -15.09 15.14
N VAL A 185 2.41 -15.83 14.34
CA VAL A 185 2.45 -17.29 14.34
C VAL A 185 3.85 -17.82 13.98
N ARG A 186 4.49 -17.28 12.93
CA ARG A 186 5.79 -17.75 12.44
C ARG A 186 6.97 -17.40 13.34
N PHE A 187 7.01 -16.17 13.84
CA PHE A 187 8.24 -15.62 14.43
C PHE A 187 8.15 -15.42 15.94
N LYS A 188 6.94 -15.50 16.51
CA LYS A 188 6.70 -15.48 17.95
C LYS A 188 6.14 -16.81 18.48
N GLU A 189 6.01 -17.81 17.61
CA GLU A 189 5.54 -19.18 17.96
C GLU A 189 4.17 -19.18 18.66
N MET A 190 3.31 -18.22 18.29
CA MET A 190 1.98 -18.07 18.85
C MET A 190 0.97 -18.96 18.11
N SER A 191 -0.07 -19.39 18.82
CA SER A 191 -1.30 -19.85 18.15
C SER A 191 -1.98 -18.68 17.41
N VAL A 192 -2.88 -19.00 16.47
CA VAL A 192 -3.66 -17.97 15.75
C VAL A 192 -4.46 -17.08 16.73
N ALA A 193 -5.04 -17.68 17.78
CA ALA A 193 -5.80 -16.93 18.78
C ALA A 193 -4.90 -15.96 19.57
N GLU A 194 -3.74 -16.44 20.04
CA GLU A 194 -2.76 -15.58 20.73
C GLU A 194 -2.23 -14.47 19.82
N ALA A 195 -1.99 -14.76 18.53
CA ALA A 195 -1.57 -13.79 17.55
C ALA A 195 -2.62 -12.67 17.36
N MET A 196 -3.90 -13.02 17.27
CA MET A 196 -5.01 -12.05 17.19
C MET A 196 -5.09 -11.19 18.46
N ASP A 197 -5.00 -11.81 19.64
CA ASP A 197 -5.02 -11.08 20.92
C ASP A 197 -3.82 -10.13 21.06
N SER A 198 -2.63 -10.56 20.64
CA SER A 198 -1.41 -9.75 20.64
C SER A 198 -1.49 -8.59 19.66
N LEU A 199 -2.01 -8.83 18.46
CA LEU A 199 -2.22 -7.81 17.44
C LEU A 199 -3.11 -6.68 17.96
N VAL A 200 -4.26 -7.01 18.57
CA VAL A 200 -5.17 -6.01 19.15
C VAL A 200 -4.47 -5.19 20.23
N LYS A 201 -3.76 -5.84 21.16
CA LYS A 201 -3.02 -5.15 22.23
C LYS A 201 -1.96 -4.20 21.68
N ASP A 202 -1.19 -4.63 20.68
CA ASP A 202 -0.14 -3.81 20.07
C ASP A 202 -0.73 -2.59 19.37
N TYR A 203 -1.90 -2.73 18.75
CA TYR A 203 -2.65 -1.61 18.19
C TYR A 203 -3.18 -0.64 19.24
N GLU A 204 -3.82 -1.13 20.32
CA GLU A 204 -4.32 -0.29 21.41
C GLU A 204 -3.18 0.52 22.04
N ASN A 205 -2.05 -0.13 22.31
CA ASN A 205 -0.85 0.50 22.84
C ASN A 205 -0.24 1.51 21.86
N GLY A 206 -0.27 1.20 20.57
CA GLY A 206 0.30 2.02 19.51
C GLY A 206 -0.48 3.28 19.18
N VAL A 207 -1.82 3.15 19.10
CA VAL A 207 -2.75 4.26 18.90
C VAL A 207 -2.75 5.18 20.13
N GLY A 208 -2.69 4.62 21.34
CA GLY A 208 -2.70 5.38 22.59
C GLY A 208 -1.39 6.09 22.94
N ASN A 209 -0.22 5.50 22.65
CA ASN A 209 1.06 6.00 23.17
C ASN A 209 1.88 6.89 22.21
N ARG A 210 1.58 6.89 20.90
CA ARG A 210 2.28 7.78 19.93
C ARG A 210 1.52 9.10 19.72
N CYS A 211 1.41 9.89 20.79
CA CYS A 211 1.08 11.32 20.70
C CYS A 211 2.33 12.09 20.22
N PRO A 212 2.25 13.12 19.35
CA PRO A 212 3.40 13.74 18.67
C PRO A 212 4.31 14.55 19.61
N LYS A 213 5.03 13.88 20.50
CA LYS A 213 6.14 14.46 21.27
C LYS A 213 7.53 14.03 20.79
N GLU A 214 7.64 13.12 19.82
CA GLU A 214 8.92 12.47 19.51
C GLU A 214 9.37 12.50 18.04
N ARG A 215 8.62 13.10 17.11
CA ARG A 215 9.21 13.47 15.81
C ARG A 215 9.86 14.84 15.97
N GLY A 216 11.10 14.82 16.44
CA GLY A 216 11.93 16.01 16.64
C GLY A 216 11.99 16.86 15.37
N ALA A 217 11.88 18.18 15.57
CA ALA A 217 12.32 19.16 14.60
C ALA A 217 13.83 19.02 14.39
N HIS A 218 14.24 18.59 13.20
CA HIS A 218 15.57 18.77 12.64
C HIS A 218 15.44 19.12 11.16
#